data_AF-A0A1L9N5T4-F1
#
_entry.id   AF-A0A1L9N5T4-F1
#
_cell.length_a   1.000
_cell.length_b   1.000
_cell.length_c   1.000
_cell.angle_alpha   90.00
_cell.angle_beta   90.00
_cell.angle_gamma   90.00
#
_symmetry.space_group_name_H-M   'P 1'
#
loop_
_entity.id
_entity.type
_entity.pdbx_description
1 polymer ?
#
loop_
_entity_poly.entity_id
_entity_poly.type
_entity_poly.pdbx_seq_one_letter_code
_entity_poly.pdbx_strand_id
1 'polypeptide(L)'
;MSMSTDSSMSMSMTMVFFTSTTTPLYSNGWTPSNTGQYAGTCIFLIALAVMLRLLLALKPILETRFWNDGILRSSPDHPPRRTRRAINPAARRATLELVIAGVGYLLMLAVMTMNVGYFLSVLAGLWLGTFVLGGWASDTLYAHH
;
A
#
# COMPACT_ATOMS: atom_id res chain seq x y z
N MET A 1 -60.42 14.68 5.79
CA MET A 1 -59.31 14.85 4.83
C MET A 1 -58.03 14.41 5.53
N SER A 2 -57.52 13.23 5.20
CA SER A 2 -56.32 12.63 5.78
C SER A 2 -55.07 13.27 5.19
N MET A 3 -54.26 13.92 6.02
CA MET A 3 -52.93 14.40 5.62
C MET A 3 -51.93 13.23 5.69
N SER A 4 -51.30 12.97 4.55
CA SER A 4 -50.35 11.91 4.29
C SER A 4 -49.14 11.96 5.22
N THR A 5 -48.85 10.85 5.88
CA THR A 5 -47.61 10.64 6.66
C THR A 5 -46.44 10.52 5.69
N ASP A 6 -45.58 11.52 5.69
CA ASP A 6 -44.33 11.54 4.93
C ASP A 6 -43.43 10.42 5.46
N SER A 7 -43.34 9.34 4.70
CA SER A 7 -42.55 8.16 5.02
C SER A 7 -41.10 8.48 4.71
N SER A 8 -40.42 9.15 5.64
CA SER A 8 -38.97 9.33 5.57
C SER A 8 -38.31 7.94 5.54
N MET A 9 -37.95 7.50 4.33
CA MET A 9 -37.19 6.28 4.12
C MET A 9 -35.82 6.45 4.78
N SER A 10 -35.72 6.05 6.04
CA SER A 10 -34.46 5.89 6.74
C SER A 10 -33.72 4.73 6.06
N MET A 11 -32.93 5.07 5.04
CA MET A 11 -31.89 4.20 4.50
C MET A 11 -30.93 3.89 5.64
N SER A 12 -31.24 2.83 6.38
CA SER A 12 -30.36 2.22 7.36
C SER A 12 -29.15 1.67 6.59
N MET A 13 -28.14 2.53 6.40
CA MET A 13 -26.86 2.13 5.85
C MET A 13 -26.13 1.31 6.91
N THR A 14 -26.56 0.06 7.08
CA THR A 14 -25.84 -0.91 7.90
C THR A 14 -24.51 -1.16 7.21
N MET A 15 -23.44 -0.58 7.74
CA MET A 15 -22.06 -0.72 7.26
C MET A 15 -21.50 -2.09 7.62
N VAL A 16 -22.19 -3.15 7.19
CA VAL A 16 -21.76 -4.55 7.37
C VAL A 16 -21.01 -4.98 6.12
N PHE A 17 -20.02 -5.83 6.32
CA PHE A 17 -19.31 -6.50 5.24
C PHE A 17 -20.30 -7.16 4.28
N PHE A 18 -20.18 -6.86 3.00
CA PHE A 18 -21.02 -7.44 1.95
C PHE A 18 -20.17 -8.17 0.92
N THR A 19 -20.79 -9.15 0.27
CA THR A 19 -20.13 -10.00 -0.73
C THR A 19 -20.75 -9.72 -2.08
N SER A 20 -20.15 -8.82 -2.86
CA SER A 20 -20.58 -8.50 -4.21
C SER A 20 -19.42 -8.57 -5.19
N THR A 21 -19.67 -9.08 -6.40
CA THR A 21 -18.66 -9.20 -7.46
C THR A 21 -18.67 -8.04 -8.43
N THR A 22 -19.58 -7.07 -8.27
CA THR A 22 -19.79 -5.96 -9.23
C THR A 22 -19.43 -4.58 -8.67
N THR A 23 -18.65 -4.52 -7.59
CA THR A 23 -18.24 -3.24 -7.00
C THR A 23 -17.08 -2.60 -7.78
N PRO A 24 -17.28 -1.43 -8.40
CA PRO A 24 -16.19 -0.68 -9.02
C PRO A 24 -15.21 -0.21 -7.96
N LEU A 25 -13.91 -0.46 -8.15
CA LEU A 25 -12.87 -0.16 -7.18
C LEU A 25 -12.14 1.15 -7.49
N TYR A 26 -11.50 1.25 -8.67
CA TYR A 26 -10.66 2.41 -9.02
C TYR A 26 -11.22 3.27 -10.17
N SER A 27 -12.07 2.71 -11.03
CA SER A 27 -12.77 3.47 -12.07
C SER A 27 -14.04 2.73 -12.51
N ASN A 28 -15.04 3.47 -13.01
CA ASN A 28 -16.28 2.90 -13.55
C ASN A 28 -16.05 1.98 -14.78
N GLY A 29 -14.89 2.10 -15.44
CA GLY A 29 -14.48 1.23 -16.56
C GLY A 29 -13.81 -0.09 -16.13
N TRP A 30 -13.50 -0.24 -14.83
CA TRP A 30 -12.92 -1.45 -14.25
C TRP A 30 -13.96 -2.17 -13.38
N THR A 31 -15.17 -2.31 -13.90
CA THR A 31 -16.28 -3.06 -13.29
C THR A 31 -16.11 -4.55 -13.62
N PRO A 32 -15.89 -5.43 -12.63
CA PRO A 32 -15.88 -6.86 -12.89
C PRO A 32 -17.29 -7.32 -13.26
N SER A 33 -17.51 -7.67 -14.53
CA SER A 33 -18.78 -8.24 -15.00
C SER A 33 -18.82 -9.77 -14.91
N ASN A 34 -17.70 -10.39 -14.50
CA ASN A 34 -17.52 -11.83 -14.43
C ASN A 34 -16.67 -12.24 -13.21
N THR A 35 -16.90 -13.45 -12.66
CA THR A 35 -16.21 -13.99 -11.47
C THR A 35 -14.69 -13.99 -11.63
N GLY A 36 -14.19 -14.25 -12.84
CA GLY A 36 -12.75 -14.22 -13.15
C GLY A 36 -12.13 -12.82 -13.02
N GLN A 37 -12.87 -11.75 -13.36
CA GLN A 37 -12.37 -10.38 -13.21
C GLN A 37 -12.31 -9.97 -11.74
N TYR A 38 -13.29 -10.40 -10.95
CA TYR A 38 -13.27 -10.23 -9.49
C TYR A 38 -12.05 -10.93 -8.86
N ALA A 39 -11.79 -12.18 -9.24
CA ALA A 39 -10.59 -12.91 -8.79
C ALA A 39 -9.29 -12.20 -9.21
N GLY A 40 -9.24 -11.64 -10.42
CA GLY A 40 -8.12 -10.83 -10.89
C GLY A 40 -7.86 -9.61 -10.01
N THR A 41 -8.91 -8.87 -9.63
CA THR A 41 -8.80 -7.73 -8.70
C THR A 41 -8.30 -8.17 -7.33
N CYS A 42 -8.79 -9.29 -6.79
CA CYS A 42 -8.31 -9.85 -5.52
C CYS A 42 -6.82 -10.21 -5.56
N ILE A 43 -6.36 -10.88 -6.60
CA ILE A 43 -4.94 -11.22 -6.79
C ILE A 43 -4.08 -9.95 -6.93
N PHE A 44 -4.57 -8.95 -7.67
CA PHE A 44 -3.91 -7.67 -7.80
C PHE A 44 -3.77 -6.94 -6.46
N LEU A 45 -4.81 -6.97 -5.61
CA LEU A 45 -4.77 -6.40 -4.26
C LEU A 45 -3.76 -7.13 -3.35
N ILE A 46 -3.70 -8.47 -3.43
CA ILE A 46 -2.68 -9.26 -2.72
C ILE A 46 -1.28 -8.81 -3.16
N ALA A 47 -1.04 -8.72 -4.48
CA ALA A 47 0.24 -8.30 -5.03
C ALA A 47 0.62 -6.88 -4.61
N LEU A 48 -0.31 -5.91 -4.67
CA LEU A 48 -0.08 -4.55 -4.19
C LEU A 48 0.19 -4.49 -2.68
N ALA A 49 -0.49 -5.30 -1.86
CA ALA A 49 -0.25 -5.37 -0.41
C ALA A 49 1.12 -5.93 -0.08
N VAL A 50 1.54 -6.99 -0.77
CA VAL A 50 2.89 -7.56 -0.65
C VAL A 50 3.92 -6.53 -1.12
N MET A 51 3.69 -5.86 -2.26
CA MET A 51 4.59 -4.84 -2.78
C MET A 51 4.73 -3.67 -1.81
N LEU A 52 3.63 -3.16 -1.22
CA LEU A 52 3.66 -2.10 -0.21
C LEU A 52 4.53 -2.53 0.99
N ARG A 53 4.34 -3.76 1.50
CA ARG A 53 5.15 -4.33 2.59
C ARG A 53 6.63 -4.40 2.22
N LEU A 54 6.96 -4.84 1.01
CA LEU A 54 8.34 -4.89 0.52
C LEU A 54 8.93 -3.48 0.38
N LEU A 55 8.17 -2.52 -0.14
CA LEU A 55 8.62 -1.13 -0.31
C LEU A 55 8.87 -0.45 1.05
N LEU A 56 8.01 -0.71 2.03
CA LEU A 56 8.19 -0.28 3.43
C LEU A 56 9.42 -0.91 4.08
N ALA A 57 9.74 -2.17 3.78
CA ALA A 57 10.92 -2.86 4.28
C ALA A 57 12.22 -2.46 3.55
N LEU A 58 12.14 -2.08 2.26
CA LEU A 58 13.30 -1.63 1.46
C LEU A 58 13.73 -0.21 1.80
N LYS A 59 12.79 0.66 2.20
CA LYS A 59 13.06 2.05 2.60
C LYS A 59 14.19 2.18 3.65
N PRO A 60 14.15 1.48 4.81
CA PRO A 60 15.22 1.57 5.79
C PRO A 60 16.55 1.01 5.26
N ILE A 61 16.52 -0.05 4.44
CA ILE A 61 17.75 -0.64 3.87
C ILE A 61 18.40 0.34 2.89
N LEU A 62 17.63 0.96 1.99
CA LEU A 62 18.16 2.00 1.09
C LEU A 62 18.64 3.22 1.87
N GLU A 63 17.93 3.63 2.91
CA GLU A 63 18.29 4.76 3.75
C GLU A 63 19.63 4.53 4.47
N THR A 64 19.84 3.35 5.05
CA THR A 64 21.11 2.98 5.67
C THR A 64 22.24 2.85 4.64
N ARG A 65 21.97 2.25 3.48
CA ARG A 65 22.98 2.00 2.43
C ARG A 65 23.41 3.26 1.68
N PHE A 66 22.50 4.20 1.43
CA PHE A 66 22.78 5.38 0.58
C PHE A 66 23.04 6.67 1.36
N TRP A 67 22.64 6.78 2.62
CA TRP A 67 22.62 8.08 3.31
C TRP A 67 23.55 8.22 4.51
N ASN A 68 24.07 7.12 5.06
CA ASN A 68 25.06 7.19 6.13
C ASN A 68 26.40 7.83 5.71
N ASP A 69 26.67 7.94 4.40
CA ASP A 69 27.89 8.59 3.89
C ASP A 69 27.93 10.11 4.12
N GLY A 70 26.78 10.73 4.41
CA GLY A 70 26.67 12.19 4.61
C GLY A 70 26.95 12.66 6.03
N ILE A 71 26.59 11.89 7.06
CA ILE A 71 26.71 12.33 8.46
C ILE A 71 28.15 12.19 8.99
N LEU A 72 28.92 11.20 8.53
CA LEU A 72 30.33 11.04 8.92
C LEU A 72 31.27 12.11 8.33
N ARG A 73 30.80 12.89 7.34
CA ARG A 73 31.59 13.96 6.70
C ARG A 73 31.33 15.35 7.26
N SER A 74 30.44 15.49 8.25
CA SER A 74 30.29 16.73 9.03
C SER A 74 31.47 16.89 9.99
N SER A 75 32.68 17.04 9.44
CA SER A 75 33.83 17.54 10.18
C SER A 75 33.55 18.99 10.56
N PRO A 76 33.74 19.42 11.83
CA PRO A 76 33.37 20.77 12.29
C PRO A 76 34.07 21.95 11.60
N ASP A 77 35.09 21.71 10.78
CA ASP A 77 36.10 22.72 10.44
C ASP A 77 36.01 23.36 9.03
N HIS A 78 34.94 23.16 8.24
CA HIS A 78 34.83 23.81 6.92
C HIS A 78 33.50 24.57 6.67
N PRO A 79 33.56 25.80 6.09
CA PRO A 79 32.38 26.60 5.82
C PRO A 79 31.46 25.92 4.78
N PRO A 80 30.14 26.15 4.84
CA PRO A 80 29.17 25.41 4.03
C PRO A 80 29.32 25.78 2.56
N ARG A 81 30.03 24.95 1.79
CA ARG A 81 29.92 24.96 0.33
C ARG A 81 28.52 24.50 -0.05
N ARG A 82 27.70 25.48 -0.43
CA ARG A 82 26.36 25.33 -1.00
C ARG A 82 26.46 24.51 -2.31
N THR A 83 26.56 23.19 -2.20
CA THR A 83 26.60 22.27 -3.35
C THR A 83 25.24 22.29 -4.03
N ARG A 84 25.15 23.15 -5.04
CA ARG A 84 23.96 23.51 -5.82
C ARG A 84 23.51 22.43 -6.82
N ARG A 85 24.21 21.29 -6.91
CA ARG A 85 23.90 20.19 -7.83
C ARG A 85 24.32 18.83 -7.25
N ALA A 86 23.72 18.42 -6.14
CA ALA A 86 23.44 17.00 -5.96
C ALA A 86 22.11 16.77 -6.67
N ILE A 87 22.00 15.83 -7.61
CA ILE A 87 20.69 15.36 -8.05
C ILE A 87 20.02 14.87 -6.78
N ASN A 88 19.07 15.66 -6.28
CA ASN A 88 18.77 15.73 -4.86
C ASN A 88 18.51 14.33 -4.34
N PRO A 89 19.38 13.75 -3.51
CA PRO A 89 19.07 12.47 -2.90
C PRO A 89 17.75 12.62 -2.10
N ALA A 90 17.43 13.85 -1.67
CA ALA A 90 16.13 14.23 -1.10
C ALA A 90 14.94 14.00 -2.05
N ALA A 91 15.11 14.20 -3.36
CA ALA A 91 14.08 13.92 -4.36
C ALA A 91 13.84 12.41 -4.53
N ARG A 92 14.90 11.58 -4.47
CA ARG A 92 14.76 10.11 -4.47
C ARG A 92 14.00 9.60 -3.24
N ARG A 93 14.23 10.20 -2.07
CA ARG A 93 13.45 9.90 -0.86
C ARG A 93 12.00 10.31 -1.01
N ALA A 94 11.75 11.55 -1.44
CA ALA A 94 10.41 12.07 -1.62
C ALA A 94 9.59 11.25 -2.64
N THR A 95 10.22 10.80 -3.73
CA THR A 95 9.56 9.94 -4.73
C THR A 95 9.22 8.55 -4.19
N LEU A 96 10.11 7.92 -3.41
CA LEU A 96 9.80 6.64 -2.75
C LEU A 96 8.64 6.78 -1.77
N GLU A 97 8.64 7.83 -0.93
CA GLU A 97 7.54 8.12 -0.01
C GLU A 97 6.22 8.36 -0.74
N LEU A 98 6.28 9.08 -1.87
CA LEU A 98 5.11 9.31 -2.71
C LEU A 98 4.55 8.00 -3.26
N VAL A 99 5.41 7.08 -3.72
CA VAL A 99 4.97 5.77 -4.23
C VAL A 99 4.40 4.91 -3.10
N ILE A 100 5.04 4.88 -1.93
CA ILE A 100 4.54 4.16 -0.75
C ILE A 100 3.16 4.70 -0.35
N ALA A 101 3.03 6.02 -0.22
CA ALA A 101 1.77 6.67 0.11
C ALA A 101 0.71 6.39 -0.97
N GLY A 102 1.06 6.52 -2.25
CA GLY A 102 0.17 6.23 -3.36
C GLY A 102 -0.39 4.81 -3.34
N VAL A 103 0.48 3.81 -3.16
CA VAL A 103 0.05 2.41 -3.03
C VAL A 103 -0.79 2.21 -1.76
N GLY A 104 -0.38 2.80 -0.63
CA GLY A 104 -1.13 2.72 0.63
C GLY A 104 -2.55 3.29 0.51
N TYR A 105 -2.73 4.41 -0.19
CA TYR A 105 -4.05 4.99 -0.45
C TYR A 105 -4.89 4.13 -1.39
N LEU A 106 -4.30 3.50 -2.42
CA LEU A 106 -5.03 2.57 -3.27
C LEU A 106 -5.56 1.36 -2.48
N LEU A 107 -4.77 0.83 -1.54
CA LEU A 107 -5.22 -0.24 -0.64
C LEU A 107 -6.30 0.24 0.34
N MET A 108 -6.14 1.45 0.88
CA MET A 108 -7.11 2.04 1.79
C MET A 108 -8.46 2.17 1.10
N LEU A 109 -8.47 2.63 -0.16
CA LEU A 109 -9.68 2.73 -0.97
C LEU A 109 -10.34 1.35 -1.15
N ALA A 110 -9.54 0.29 -1.33
CA ALA A 110 -10.06 -1.07 -1.41
C ALA A 110 -10.71 -1.55 -0.09
N VAL A 111 -10.07 -1.28 1.07
CA VAL A 111 -10.62 -1.62 2.39
C VAL A 111 -11.91 -0.86 2.70
N MET A 112 -11.98 0.40 2.30
CA MET A 112 -13.15 1.26 2.52
C MET A 112 -14.37 0.83 1.70
N THR A 113 -14.24 -0.08 0.73
CA THR A 113 -15.39 -0.59 -0.04
C THR A 113 -16.29 -1.54 0.75
N MET A 114 -15.90 -1.96 1.96
CA MET A 114 -16.64 -2.93 2.77
C MET A 114 -16.90 -4.29 2.08
N ASN A 115 -16.19 -4.58 0.99
CA ASN A 115 -16.26 -5.87 0.30
C ASN A 115 -15.40 -6.91 1.02
N VAL A 116 -16.01 -8.01 1.45
CA VAL A 116 -15.32 -9.08 2.19
C VAL A 116 -14.09 -9.59 1.43
N GLY A 117 -14.20 -9.88 0.14
CA GLY A 117 -13.09 -10.49 -0.59
C GLY A 117 -11.95 -9.51 -0.86
N TYR A 118 -12.23 -8.23 -1.09
CA TYR A 118 -11.17 -7.22 -1.21
C TYR A 118 -10.46 -7.02 0.14
N PHE A 119 -11.22 -6.96 1.23
CA PHE A 119 -10.68 -6.87 2.59
C PHE A 119 -9.79 -8.08 2.95
N LEU A 120 -10.30 -9.30 2.71
CA LEU A 120 -9.56 -10.53 2.96
C LEU A 120 -8.32 -10.65 2.06
N SER A 121 -8.39 -10.18 0.81
CA SER A 121 -7.25 -10.15 -0.11
C SER A 121 -6.13 -9.23 0.41
N VAL A 122 -6.49 -8.05 0.92
CA VAL A 122 -5.53 -7.13 1.53
C VAL A 122 -4.90 -7.76 2.79
N LEU A 123 -5.71 -8.37 3.67
CA LEU A 123 -5.20 -9.07 4.86
C LEU A 123 -4.27 -10.24 4.49
N ALA A 124 -4.66 -11.06 3.52
CA ALA A 124 -3.85 -12.18 3.04
C ALA A 124 -2.53 -11.69 2.46
N GLY A 125 -2.52 -10.61 1.66
CA GLY A 125 -1.30 -10.02 1.13
C GLY A 125 -0.41 -9.41 2.22
N LEU A 126 -0.99 -8.79 3.25
CA LEU A 126 -0.23 -8.30 4.41
C LEU A 126 0.42 -9.44 5.20
N TRP A 127 -0.28 -10.56 5.35
CA TRP A 127 0.23 -11.77 5.99
C TRP A 127 1.35 -12.41 5.15
N LEU A 128 1.10 -12.68 3.87
CA LEU A 128 2.08 -13.22 2.92
C LEU A 128 3.33 -12.34 2.81
N GLY A 129 3.18 -11.01 2.84
CA GLY A 129 4.29 -10.07 2.80
C GLY A 129 5.26 -10.23 3.98
N THR A 130 4.79 -10.71 5.14
CA THR A 130 5.68 -11.04 6.27
C THR A 130 6.45 -12.34 6.06
N PHE A 131 5.85 -13.36 5.44
CA PHE A 131 6.53 -14.61 5.10
C PHE A 131 7.62 -14.42 4.06
N VAL A 132 7.36 -13.59 3.04
CA VAL A 132 8.36 -13.31 2.01
C VAL A 132 9.63 -12.77 2.69
N LEU A 133 9.52 -11.78 3.57
CA LEU A 133 10.66 -11.22 4.32
C LEU A 133 11.36 -12.23 5.23
N GLY A 134 10.62 -13.15 5.87
CA GLY A 134 11.18 -14.23 6.69
C GLY A 134 11.92 -15.30 5.88
N GLY A 135 11.48 -15.56 4.64
CA GLY A 135 12.15 -16.49 3.73
C GLY A 135 13.56 -16.02 3.36
N TRP A 136 13.72 -14.74 3.01
CA TRP A 136 15.04 -14.16 2.69
C TRP A 136 16.05 -14.26 3.86
N ALA A 137 15.58 -14.26 5.11
CA ALA A 137 16.46 -14.43 6.28
C ALA A 137 16.86 -15.90 6.52
N SER A 138 16.01 -16.84 6.11
CA SER A 138 16.22 -18.27 6.31
C SER A 138 17.26 -18.83 5.32
N ASP A 139 17.20 -18.42 4.05
CA ASP A 139 18.14 -18.91 3.01
C ASP A 139 19.60 -18.54 3.30
N THR A 140 19.84 -17.36 3.88
CA THR A 140 21.20 -16.95 4.27
C THR A 140 21.80 -17.78 5.40
N LEU A 141 20.98 -18.44 6.22
CA LEU A 141 21.44 -19.21 7.38
C LEU A 141 21.77 -20.66 7.00
N TYR A 142 21.13 -21.22 5.97
CA TYR A 142 21.45 -22.55 5.44
C TYR A 142 22.66 -22.58 4.48
N ALA A 143 23.08 -21.43 3.95
CA ALA A 143 24.26 -21.35 3.07
C ALA A 143 25.61 -21.46 3.81
N HIS A 144 25.60 -21.56 5.15
CA HIS A 144 26.78 -21.59 6.01
C HIS A 144 26.97 -22.91 6.80
N HIS A 145 26.25 -23.98 6.46
CA HIS A 145 26.44 -25.31 7.05
C HIS A 145 26.79 -26.37 6.00
#